data_AF-A0A7L5BMW9-F1
#
_entry.id   AF-A0A7L5BMW9-F1
#
_cell.length_a   1.000
_cell.length_b   1.000
_cell.length_c   1.000
_cell.angle_alpha   90.00
_cell.angle_beta   90.00
_cell.angle_gamma   90.00
#
_symmetry.space_group_name_H-M   'P 1'
#
loop_
_entity.id
_entity.type
_entity.pdbx_description
1 polymer ?
#
loop_
_entity_poly.entity_id
_entity_poly.type
_entity_poly.pdbx_seq_one_letter_code
_entity_poly.pdbx_strand_id
1 'polypeptide(L)'
;MPKFVVTARHDALVYYETVVEAATPEQARSLANSFMYEGEWFATGSVSEYDDFEIDADDGVRLLEDDETIEAFLTVAVTAQERDAVLAGLRLLQIALARGDIDPPLGSILTNDGAHAGLDLTRIDALCERINCRGLKCTPPI
;
A
#
# COMPACT_ATOMS: atom_id res chain seq x y z
N MET A 1 21.31 10.90 11.18
CA MET A 1 20.21 11.61 11.87
C MET A 1 19.03 10.66 11.92
N PRO A 2 18.17 10.71 12.96
CA PRO A 2 16.99 9.84 13.00
C PRO A 2 16.05 10.11 11.82
N LYS A 3 15.39 9.05 11.34
CA LYS A 3 14.39 9.10 10.29
C LYS A 3 13.01 9.06 10.91
N PHE A 4 12.15 9.97 10.46
CA PHE A 4 10.78 10.06 10.91
C PHE A 4 9.84 9.82 9.74
N VAL A 5 8.80 9.03 9.97
CA VAL A 5 7.65 8.92 9.09
C VAL A 5 6.71 10.06 9.44
N VAL A 6 6.41 10.90 8.44
CA VAL A 6 5.44 11.98 8.56
C VAL A 6 4.23 11.64 7.71
N THR A 7 3.07 11.50 8.36
CA THR A 7 1.79 11.23 7.71
C THR A 7 1.01 12.54 7.56
N ALA A 8 0.59 12.87 6.34
CA ALA A 8 -0.24 14.03 6.05
C ALA A 8 -1.43 13.69 5.17
N ARG A 9 -2.52 14.44 5.38
CA ARG A 9 -3.70 14.41 4.52
C ARG A 9 -3.50 15.41 3.38
N HIS A 10 -3.20 14.92 2.19
CA HIS A 10 -2.97 15.80 1.04
C HIS A 10 -4.27 16.06 0.25
N ASP A 11 -5.16 15.07 0.18
CA ASP A 11 -6.49 15.20 -0.45
C ASP A 11 -7.53 14.54 0.45
N ALA A 12 -8.77 15.03 0.41
CA ALA A 12 -9.80 14.89 1.43
C ALA A 12 -10.21 13.47 1.87
N LEU A 13 -9.55 12.40 1.43
CA LEU A 13 -9.88 11.03 1.80
C LEU A 13 -8.67 10.09 1.93
N VAL A 14 -7.44 10.50 1.63
CA VAL A 14 -6.26 9.59 1.57
C VAL A 14 -5.11 10.12 2.42
N TYR A 15 -4.53 9.24 3.24
CA TYR A 15 -3.31 9.53 4.00
C TYR A 15 -2.07 9.26 3.15
N TYR A 16 -1.12 10.19 3.18
CA TYR A 16 0.17 10.09 2.54
C TYR A 16 1.27 10.09 3.58
N GLU A 17 2.35 9.36 3.33
CA GLU A 17 3.52 9.31 4.20
C GLU A 17 4.76 9.76 3.45
N THR A 18 5.68 10.36 4.20
CA THR A 18 7.01 10.69 3.70
C THR A 18 8.06 10.48 4.79
N VAL A 19 9.30 10.24 4.40
CA VAL A 19 10.41 10.01 5.33
C VAL A 19 11.29 11.25 5.37
N VAL A 20 11.48 11.79 6.58
CA VAL A 20 12.31 12.97 6.81
C VAL A 20 13.44 12.63 7.78
N GLU A 21 14.67 12.97 7.40
CA GLU A 21 15.80 12.98 8.34
C GLU A 21 15.80 14.29 9.14
N ALA A 22 15.60 14.19 10.45
CA ALA A 22 15.56 15.35 11.35
C ALA A 22 16.17 14.99 12.70
N ALA A 23 16.46 15.97 13.56
CA ALA A 23 16.92 15.70 14.92
C ALA A 23 15.75 15.43 15.89
N THR A 24 14.55 15.94 15.59
CA THR A 24 13.35 15.80 16.43
C THR A 24 12.09 15.58 15.58
N PRO A 25 11.02 14.98 16.15
CA PRO A 25 9.72 14.86 15.48
C PRO A 25 9.14 16.22 15.04
N GLU A 26 9.26 17.24 15.88
CA GLU A 26 8.81 18.61 15.60
C GLU A 26 9.52 19.20 14.37
N GLN A 27 10.83 18.94 14.26
CA GLN A 27 11.63 19.37 13.12
C GLN A 27 11.26 18.58 11.86
N ALA A 28 11.02 17.27 11.96
CA ALA A 28 10.56 16.45 10.83
C ALA A 28 9.22 16.98 10.29
N ARG A 29 8.27 17.30 11.18
CA ARG A 29 6.98 17.89 10.82
C ARG A 29 7.13 19.24 10.14
N SER A 30 7.96 20.11 10.70
CA SER A 30 8.19 21.45 10.14
C SER A 30 8.85 21.37 8.76
N LEU A 31 9.71 20.39 8.53
CA LEU A 31 10.34 20.16 7.24
C LEU A 31 9.33 19.62 6.22
N ALA A 32 8.52 18.61 6.58
CA ALA A 32 7.52 18.03 5.69
C ALA A 32 6.40 19.02 5.28
N ASN A 33 6.01 19.92 6.19
CA ASN A 33 4.99 20.96 5.92
C ASN A 33 5.56 22.23 5.28
N SER A 34 6.87 22.29 5.04
CA SER A 34 7.48 23.43 4.38
C SER A 34 7.09 23.45 2.90
N PHE A 35 6.78 24.64 2.37
CA PHE A 35 6.58 24.83 0.92
C PHE A 35 7.83 24.52 0.08
N MET A 36 8.99 24.40 0.74
CA MET A 36 10.28 24.03 0.14
C MET A 36 10.56 22.52 0.23
N TYR A 37 9.63 21.72 0.76
CA TYR A 37 9.81 20.29 0.86
C TYR A 37 9.66 19.63 -0.50
N GLU A 38 10.75 19.05 -1.01
CA GLU A 38 10.80 18.32 -2.30
C GLU A 38 10.79 16.80 -2.11
N GLY A 39 10.51 16.30 -0.90
CA GLY A 39 10.46 14.87 -0.65
C GLY A 39 9.22 14.20 -1.23
N GLU A 40 9.35 12.92 -1.57
CA GLU A 40 8.27 12.15 -2.19
C GLU A 40 7.23 11.73 -1.14
N TRP A 41 5.95 11.90 -1.48
CA TRP A 41 4.82 11.49 -0.66
C TRP A 41 4.19 10.21 -1.22
N PHE A 42 4.03 9.21 -0.37
CA PHE A 42 3.50 7.89 -0.74
C PHE A 42 2.10 7.71 -0.16
N ALA A 43 1.12 7.37 -0.99
CA ALA A 43 -0.23 7.08 -0.50
C ALA A 43 -0.22 5.78 0.33
N THR A 44 -0.75 5.82 1.55
CA THR A 44 -0.80 4.66 2.46
C THR A 44 -1.86 3.62 2.09
N GLY A 45 -2.81 3.99 1.22
CA GLY A 45 -3.98 3.16 0.89
C GLY A 45 -5.09 3.18 1.95
N SER A 46 -4.87 3.82 3.10
CA SER A 46 -5.89 4.09 4.11
C SER A 46 -6.82 5.19 3.62
N VAL A 47 -8.12 4.89 3.55
CA VAL A 47 -9.17 5.84 3.19
C VAL A 47 -9.98 6.17 4.45
N SER A 48 -10.17 7.46 4.73
CA SER A 48 -11.04 7.88 5.82
C SER A 48 -12.50 7.65 5.40
N GLU A 49 -13.17 6.66 5.98
CA GLU A 49 -14.63 6.56 5.90
C GLU A 49 -15.25 7.67 6.76
N TYR A 50 -16.37 8.24 6.30
CA TYR A 50 -16.94 9.51 6.76
C TYR A 50 -17.34 9.59 8.25
N ASP A 51 -17.23 8.49 9.00
CA ASP A 51 -17.65 8.40 10.41
C ASP A 51 -16.48 8.44 11.42
N ASP A 52 -15.21 8.38 10.96
CA ASP A 52 -14.01 8.38 11.82
C ASP A 52 -13.30 9.75 11.86
N PHE A 53 -14.05 10.80 12.19
CA PHE A 53 -13.51 12.16 12.38
C PHE A 53 -12.56 12.30 13.60
N GLU A 54 -12.29 11.23 14.32
CA GLU A 54 -11.42 11.19 15.50
C GLU A 54 -10.32 10.13 15.41
N ILE A 55 -9.78 9.85 14.21
CA ILE A 55 -8.46 9.19 14.13
C ILE A 55 -7.37 10.25 14.17
N ASP A 56 -6.88 10.41 15.40
CA ASP A 56 -5.53 10.80 15.78
C ASP A 56 -5.16 12.29 15.77
N ALA A 57 -5.51 12.88 16.91
CA ALA A 57 -4.82 14.00 17.56
C ALA A 57 -3.35 13.71 17.93
N ASP A 58 -2.78 12.57 17.53
CA ASP A 58 -1.38 12.21 17.73
C ASP A 58 -0.54 12.57 16.50
N ASP A 59 -0.28 13.88 16.34
CA ASP A 59 0.78 14.59 15.59
C ASP A 59 1.26 14.15 14.18
N GLY A 60 0.88 13.00 13.65
CA GLY A 60 1.25 12.48 12.33
C GLY A 60 2.75 12.23 12.17
N VAL A 61 3.52 12.09 13.25
CA VAL A 61 4.98 11.88 13.19
C VAL A 61 5.40 10.78 14.14
N ARG A 62 6.09 9.77 13.62
CA ARG A 62 6.73 8.71 14.42
C ARG A 62 8.13 8.38 13.92
N LEU A 63 8.94 7.78 14.78
CA LEU A 63 10.25 7.27 14.40
C LEU A 63 10.06 6.08 13.45
N LEU A 64 10.89 5.99 12.40
CA LEU A 64 10.99 4.79 11.58
C LEU A 64 11.73 3.72 12.40
N GLU A 65 11.11 2.55 12.60
CA GLU A 65 11.76 1.45 13.33
C GLU A 65 12.88 0.83 12.49
N ASP A 66 13.90 0.26 13.14
CA ASP A 66 15.13 -0.19 12.45
C ASP A 66 14.89 -1.33 11.44
N ASP A 67 13.77 -2.04 11.52
CA ASP A 67 13.32 -3.10 10.62
C ASP A 67 12.16 -2.67 9.70
N GLU A 68 11.70 -1.44 9.80
CA GLU A 68 10.59 -0.94 9.00
C GLU A 68 11.08 -0.50 7.61
N THR A 69 10.59 -1.19 6.57
CA THR A 69 10.86 -0.84 5.18
C THR A 69 9.59 -0.27 4.55
N ILE A 70 9.59 1.03 4.25
CA ILE A 70 8.48 1.64 3.49
C ILE A 70 8.66 1.27 2.02
N GLU A 71 7.94 0.25 1.56
CA GLU A 71 7.86 -0.07 0.14
C GLU A 71 7.07 1.03 -0.58
N ALA A 72 7.71 1.70 -1.54
CA ALA A 72 7.04 2.72 -2.35
C ALA A 72 5.89 2.08 -3.15
N PHE A 73 4.68 2.64 -3.02
CA PHE A 73 3.56 2.25 -3.88
C PHE A 73 3.85 2.64 -5.34
N LEU A 74 4.22 1.65 -6.15
CA LEU A 74 4.45 1.85 -7.58
C LEU A 74 3.14 1.69 -8.35
N THR A 75 2.69 2.76 -9.01
CA THR A 75 1.59 2.67 -9.97
C THR A 75 2.11 2.12 -11.30
N VAL A 76 1.74 0.89 -11.63
CA VAL A 76 2.07 0.28 -12.93
C VAL A 76 0.90 0.46 -13.89
N ALA A 77 1.16 1.07 -15.06
CA ALA A 77 0.21 1.12 -16.15
C ALA A 77 0.30 -0.18 -16.97
N VAL A 78 -0.85 -0.82 -17.21
CA VAL A 78 -0.95 -2.06 -17.99
C VAL A 78 -2.02 -1.91 -19.07
N THR A 79 -1.83 -2.61 -20.18
CA THR A 79 -2.83 -2.80 -21.22
C THR A 79 -3.94 -3.74 -20.74
N ALA A 80 -5.05 -3.81 -21.49
CA ALA A 80 -6.14 -4.74 -21.17
C ALA A 80 -5.68 -6.21 -21.18
N GLN A 81 -4.80 -6.59 -22.11
CA GLN A 81 -4.28 -7.96 -22.20
C GLN A 81 -3.38 -8.32 -21.02
N GLU A 82 -2.50 -7.39 -20.62
CA GLU A 82 -1.65 -7.57 -19.44
C GLU A 82 -2.48 -7.64 -18.16
N ARG A 83 -3.52 -6.82 -18.04
CA ARG A 83 -4.49 -6.90 -16.94
C ARG A 83 -5.15 -8.28 -16.88
N ASP A 84 -5.63 -8.78 -18.02
CA ASP A 84 -6.30 -10.09 -18.07
C ASP A 84 -5.34 -11.23 -17.69
N ALA A 85 -4.07 -11.12 -18.09
CA ALA A 85 -3.02 -12.05 -17.68
C ALA A 85 -2.75 -12.00 -16.16
N VAL A 86 -2.69 -10.80 -15.57
CA VAL A 86 -2.55 -10.63 -14.12
C VAL A 86 -3.73 -11.24 -13.39
N LEU A 87 -4.96 -10.97 -13.82
CA LEU A 87 -6.17 -11.55 -13.23
C LEU A 87 -6.18 -13.08 -13.32
N ALA A 88 -5.78 -13.65 -14.46
CA ALA A 88 -5.67 -15.09 -14.62
C ALA A 88 -4.61 -15.70 -13.68
N GLY A 89 -3.46 -15.04 -13.51
CA GLY A 89 -2.43 -15.44 -12.55
C GLY A 89 -2.92 -15.43 -11.10
N LEU A 90 -3.66 -14.40 -10.70
CA LEU A 90 -4.27 -14.31 -9.37
C LEU A 90 -5.30 -15.42 -9.14
N ARG A 91 -6.12 -15.76 -10.14
CA ARG A 91 -7.07 -16.88 -10.06
C ARG A 91 -6.35 -18.23 -9.94
N LEU A 92 -5.25 -18.42 -10.67
CA LEU A 92 -4.44 -19.63 -10.54
C LEU A 92 -3.83 -19.74 -9.12
N LEU A 93 -3.34 -18.63 -8.57
CA LEU A 93 -2.81 -18.58 -7.21
C LEU A 93 -3.89 -18.98 -6.18
N GLN A 94 -5.12 -18.48 -6.30
CA GLN A 94 -6.21 -18.88 -5.40
C GLN A 94 -6.50 -20.38 -5.48
N ILE A 95 -6.48 -20.98 -6.67
CA ILE A 95 -6.67 -22.42 -6.84
C ILE A 95 -5.56 -23.20 -6.13
N ALA A 96 -4.30 -22.78 -6.27
CA ALA A 96 -3.16 -23.40 -5.61
C ALA A 96 -3.27 -23.30 -4.08
N LEU A 97 -3.60 -22.12 -3.56
CA LEU A 97 -3.78 -21.88 -2.13
C LEU A 97 -4.96 -22.69 -1.56
N ALA A 98 -6.09 -22.76 -2.26
CA ALA A 98 -7.24 -23.54 -1.84
C ALA A 98 -6.96 -25.05 -1.79
N ARG A 99 -6.00 -25.53 -2.59
CA ARG A 99 -5.53 -26.92 -2.58
C ARG A 99 -4.40 -27.18 -1.58
N GLY A 100 -3.81 -26.14 -1.00
CA GLY A 100 -2.61 -26.23 -0.17
C GLY A 100 -1.37 -26.70 -0.96
N ASP A 101 -1.39 -26.52 -2.28
CA ASP A 101 -0.38 -27.04 -3.22
C ASP A 101 0.29 -25.87 -3.95
N ILE A 102 1.12 -25.14 -3.21
CA ILE A 102 1.91 -24.02 -3.73
C ILE A 102 3.37 -24.44 -3.83
N ASP A 103 3.94 -24.30 -5.03
CA ASP A 103 5.35 -24.54 -5.28
C ASP A 103 6.19 -23.59 -4.39
N PRO A 104 7.20 -24.07 -3.64
CA PRO A 104 7.97 -23.23 -2.72
C PRO A 104 8.49 -21.91 -3.32
N PRO A 105 9.06 -21.86 -4.53
CA PRO A 105 9.37 -20.61 -5.24
C PRO A 105 8.21 -19.60 -5.34
N LEU A 106 6.98 -20.06 -5.59
CA LEU A 106 5.81 -19.18 -5.63
C LEU A 106 5.43 -18.70 -4.22
N GLY A 107 5.59 -19.55 -3.21
CA GLY A 107 5.43 -19.18 -1.81
C GLY A 107 6.42 -18.10 -1.36
N SER A 108 7.69 -18.22 -1.76
CA SER A 108 8.72 -17.20 -1.55
C SER A 108 8.32 -15.86 -2.16
N ILE A 109 7.85 -15.83 -3.40
CA ILE A 109 7.38 -14.59 -4.04
C ILE A 109 6.21 -13.98 -3.28
N LEU A 110 5.21 -14.80 -2.89
CA LEU A 110 4.01 -14.34 -2.20
C LEU A 110 4.30 -13.71 -0.83
N THR A 111 5.39 -14.12 -0.18
CA THR A 111 5.76 -13.70 1.18
C THR A 111 6.98 -12.79 1.21
N ASN A 112 7.55 -12.46 0.04
CA ASN A 112 8.85 -11.81 -0.09
C ASN A 112 9.91 -12.51 0.78
N ASP A 113 10.14 -13.79 0.50
CA ASP A 113 11.03 -14.68 1.25
C ASP A 113 10.73 -14.74 2.76
N GLY A 114 9.45 -14.62 3.13
CA GLY A 114 8.98 -14.64 4.51
C GLY A 114 9.02 -13.30 5.23
N ALA A 115 9.34 -12.19 4.55
CA ALA A 115 9.29 -10.85 5.13
C ALA A 115 7.88 -10.44 5.57
N HIS A 116 6.84 -10.95 4.92
CA HIS A 116 5.44 -10.71 5.31
C HIS A 116 4.54 -11.91 5.06
N ALA A 117 3.35 -11.87 5.67
CA ALA A 117 2.30 -12.84 5.38
C ALA A 117 1.84 -12.71 3.91
N GLY A 118 1.61 -13.85 3.27
CA GLY A 118 1.00 -13.90 1.94
C GLY A 118 -0.46 -13.45 1.98
N LEU A 119 -0.99 -13.03 0.83
CA LEU A 119 -2.43 -12.73 0.71
C LEU A 119 -3.26 -14.02 0.83
N ASP A 120 -4.31 -13.95 1.64
CA ASP A 120 -5.33 -15.01 1.72
C ASP A 120 -6.32 -14.96 0.54
N LEU A 121 -7.17 -15.99 0.45
CA LEU A 121 -8.14 -16.13 -0.66
C LEU A 121 -9.06 -14.90 -0.80
N THR A 122 -9.54 -14.35 0.32
CA THR A 122 -10.46 -13.21 0.36
C THR A 122 -9.77 -11.93 -0.10
N ARG A 123 -8.51 -11.73 0.31
CA ARG A 123 -7.71 -10.58 -0.10
C ARG A 123 -7.34 -10.64 -1.58
N ILE A 124 -7.10 -11.83 -2.13
CA ILE A 124 -6.87 -11.99 -3.57
C ILE A 124 -8.15 -11.72 -4.38
N ASP A 125 -9.32 -12.11 -3.88
CA ASP A 125 -10.61 -11.77 -4.51
C ASP A 125 -10.81 -10.26 -4.57
N ALA A 126 -10.65 -9.57 -3.45
CA ALA A 126 -10.77 -8.12 -3.39
C ALA A 126 -9.75 -7.41 -4.31
N LEU A 127 -8.54 -7.96 -4.45
CA LEU A 127 -7.54 -7.44 -5.38
C LEU A 127 -7.99 -7.61 -6.84
N CYS A 128 -8.53 -8.77 -7.21
CA CYS A 128 -9.08 -9.00 -8.55
C CYS A 128 -10.18 -7.99 -8.88
N GLU A 129 -11.09 -7.73 -7.95
CA GLU A 129 -12.18 -6.77 -8.12
C GLU A 129 -11.64 -5.35 -8.35
N ARG A 130 -10.67 -4.90 -7.53
CA ARG A 130 -10.04 -3.58 -7.70
C ARG A 130 -9.32 -3.43 -9.03
N ILE A 131 -8.60 -4.47 -9.49
CA ILE A 131 -7.90 -4.45 -10.78
C ILE A 131 -8.89 -4.40 -11.95
N ASN A 132 -10.00 -5.14 -11.85
CA ASN A 132 -11.02 -5.21 -12.88
C ASN A 132 -11.86 -3.92 -12.94
N CYS A 133 -12.09 -3.25 -11.81
CA CYS A 133 -12.91 -2.05 -11.69
C CYS A 133 -12.06 -0.77 -11.75
N ARG A 134 -11.62 -0.35 -12.94
CA ARG A 134 -11.15 1.03 -13.17
C ARG A 134 -12.25 1.89 -13.80
N GLY A 135 -12.74 2.87 -13.04
CA GLY A 135 -13.80 3.81 -13.46
C GLY A 135 -15.21 3.21 -13.33
N LEU A 136 -16.24 4.06 -13.43
CA LEU A 136 -17.69 3.80 -13.26
C LEU A 136 -18.32 2.60 -14.01
N LYS A 137 -17.55 1.67 -14.57
CA LYS A 137 -18.03 0.47 -15.26
C LYS A 137 -17.25 -0.76 -14.79
N CYS A 138 -17.85 -1.49 -13.86
CA CYS A 138 -17.45 -2.86 -13.55
C CYS A 138 -17.76 -3.75 -14.76
N THR A 139 -16.75 -4.39 -15.36
CA THR A 139 -16.98 -5.54 -16.23
C THR A 139 -17.27 -6.76 -15.34
N PRO A 140 -18.44 -7.41 -15.45
CA PRO A 140 -18.77 -8.55 -14.61
C PRO A 140 -17.78 -9.71 -14.86
N PRO A 141 -17.45 -10.51 -13.83
CA PRO A 141 -16.67 -11.73 -14.02
C PRO A 141 -17.44 -12.71 -14.90
N ILE A 142 -16.73 -13.39 -15.81
CA ILE A 142 -17.22 -14.58 -16.53
C ILE A 142 -17.07 -15.79 -15.60
#